data_AF-A0A920V5R8-F1
#
_entry.id   AF-A0A920V5R8-F1
#
_cell.length_a   1.000
_cell.length_b   1.000
_cell.length_c   1.000
_cell.angle_alpha   90.00
_cell.angle_beta   90.00
_cell.angle_gamma   90.00
#
_symmetry.space_group_name_H-M   'P 1'
#
loop_
_entity.id
_entity.type
_entity.pdbx_description
1 polymer ?
#
loop_
_entity_poly.entity_id
_entity_poly.type
_entity_poly.pdbx_seq_one_letter_code
_entity_poly.pdbx_strand_id
1 'polypeptide(L)' 'MLSSMPGTAVSEVKIDGVLHEYTTIEGVQEDVIDILLNLKELSVRLLESEESELKVSRNLKGS' A
#
# COMPACT_ATOMS: atom_id res chain seq x y z
N MET A 1 -25.32 -1.77 11.25
CA MET A 1 -25.13 -2.57 10.02
C MET A 1 -23.97 -2.06 9.14
N LEU A 2 -22.94 -1.43 9.70
CA LEU A 2 -21.69 -1.11 8.99
C LEU A 2 -20.64 -2.23 9.13
N SER A 3 -20.85 -3.16 10.06
CA SER A 3 -19.88 -4.21 10.40
C SER A 3 -19.98 -5.48 9.54
N SER A 4 -20.86 -5.49 8.53
CA SER A 4 -21.21 -6.70 7.77
C SER A 4 -21.24 -6.49 6.25
N MET A 5 -20.80 -5.33 5.76
CA MET A 5 -20.59 -5.15 4.33
C MET A 5 -19.23 -5.75 3.97
N PRO A 6 -19.18 -6.72 3.02
CA PRO A 6 -17.90 -7.22 2.53
C PRO A 6 -17.15 -6.06 1.88
N GLY A 7 -15.96 -5.79 2.41
CA GLY A 7 -15.07 -4.75 1.93
C GLY A 7 -13.67 -5.33 1.76
N THR A 8 -12.90 -4.70 0.90
CA THR A 8 -11.48 -4.99 0.75
C THR A 8 -10.70 -3.83 1.35
N ALA A 9 -9.68 -4.14 2.13
CA ALA A 9 -8.69 -3.18 2.58
C ALA A 9 -7.29 -3.80 2.46
N VAL A 10 -6.27 -2.97 2.38
CA VAL A 10 -4.87 -3.40 2.45
C VAL A 10 -4.59 -3.91 3.87
N SER A 11 -4.23 -5.19 4.02
CA SER A 11 -3.95 -5.84 5.30
C SER A 11 -2.48 -5.78 5.69
N GLU A 12 -1.58 -5.95 4.70
CA GLU A 12 -0.14 -5.96 4.90
C GLU A 12 0.57 -5.22 3.75
N VAL A 13 1.67 -4.54 4.08
CA VAL A 13 2.52 -3.84 3.11
C VAL A 13 3.96 -4.20 3.39
N LYS A 14 4.67 -4.67 2.38
CA LYS A 14 6.11 -4.93 2.43
C LYS A 14 6.82 -4.01 1.44
N ILE A 15 7.78 -3.24 1.94
CA ILE A 15 8.61 -2.33 1.15
C ILE A 15 10.06 -2.83 1.21
N ASP A 16 10.67 -3.06 0.05
CA ASP A 16 12.05 -3.52 -0.02
C ASP A 16 13.00 -2.43 0.50
N GLY A 17 13.91 -2.81 1.40
CA GLY A 17 14.90 -1.91 2.00
C GLY A 17 14.39 -1.10 3.20
N VAL A 18 13.12 -1.23 3.58
CA VAL A 18 12.53 -0.57 4.75
C VAL A 18 12.41 -1.57 5.90
N LEU A 19 13.06 -1.26 7.03
CA LEU A 19 13.05 -2.12 8.21
C LEU A 19 11.90 -1.81 9.17
N HIS A 20 11.45 -0.55 9.20
CA HIS A 20 10.33 -0.09 10.00
C HIS A 20 9.67 1.16 9.40
N GLU A 21 8.43 1.43 9.82
CA GLU A 21 7.58 2.52 9.32
C GLU A 21 8.16 3.93 9.52
N TYR A 22 9.05 4.13 10.48
CA TYR A 22 9.72 5.42 10.74
C TYR A 22 10.96 5.68 9.89
N THR A 23 11.17 4.91 8.81
CA THR A 23 12.29 5.15 7.89
C THR A 23 11.86 6.03 6.72
N THR A 24 12.84 6.64 6.08
CA THR A 24 12.67 7.33 4.80
C THR A 24 13.33 6.53 3.69
N ILE A 25 12.79 6.62 2.47
CA ILE A 25 13.33 5.93 1.30
C ILE A 25 14.14 6.95 0.49
N GLU A 26 15.40 6.66 0.23
CA GLU A 26 16.26 7.53 -0.58
C GLU A 26 15.66 7.71 -1.99
N GLY A 27 15.44 8.96 -2.40
CA GLY A 27 14.84 9.30 -3.69
C GLY A 27 13.31 9.37 -3.69
N VAL A 28 12.65 9.19 -2.55
CA VAL A 28 11.21 9.41 -2.38
C VAL A 28 10.99 10.66 -1.53
N GLN A 29 10.06 11.52 -1.98
CA GLN A 29 9.73 12.77 -1.27
C GLN A 29 8.89 12.53 -0.01
N GLU A 30 8.09 11.47 -0.01
CA GLU A 30 7.16 11.08 1.06
C GLU A 30 7.83 10.15 2.07
N ASP A 31 7.47 10.28 3.35
CA ASP A 31 7.92 9.34 4.38
C ASP A 31 7.16 8.01 4.26
N VAL A 32 7.71 6.92 4.82
CA VAL A 32 7.04 5.61 4.78
C VAL A 32 5.66 5.65 5.43
N ILE A 33 5.47 6.44 6.50
CA ILE A 33 4.17 6.64 7.15
C ILE A 33 3.16 7.26 6.17
N ASP A 34 3.56 8.27 5.41
CA ASP A 34 2.68 8.93 4.43
C ASP A 34 2.27 7.95 3.32
N ILE A 35 3.23 7.14 2.84
CA ILE A 35 2.95 6.08 1.87
C ILE A 35 1.93 5.08 2.44
N LEU A 36 2.12 4.63 3.68
CA LEU A 36 1.18 3.72 4.34
C LEU A 36 -0.21 4.33 4.51
N LEU A 37 -0.29 5.63 4.84
CA LEU A 37 -1.56 6.34 4.97
C LEU A 37 -2.27 6.44 3.62
N ASN A 38 -1.55 6.79 2.55
CA ASN A 38 -2.06 6.83 1.19
C ASN A 38 -2.55 5.44 0.72
N LEU A 39 -1.87 4.37 1.12
CA LEU A 39 -2.30 3.00 0.80
C LEU A 39 -3.59 2.59 1.53
N LYS A 40 -3.92 3.17 2.69
CA LYS A 40 -5.21 2.94 3.37
C LYS A 40 -6.38 3.57 2.62
N GLU A 41 -6.14 4.65 1.90
CA GLU A 41 -7.15 5.31 1.07
C GLU A 41 -7.31 4.65 -0.31
N LEU A 42 -6.43 3.70 -0.66
CA LEU A 42 -6.46 3.01 -1.94
C LEU A 42 -7.73 2.16 -2.06
N SER A 43 -8.58 2.50 -3.03
CA SER A 43 -9.77 1.70 -3.35
C SER A 43 -9.39 0.50 -4.19
N VAL A 44 -9.41 -0.68 -3.59
CA VAL A 44 -9.18 -1.98 -4.24
C VAL A 44 -10.44 -2.82 -4.26
N ARG A 45 -10.61 -3.61 -5.33
CA ARG A 45 -11.70 -4.56 -5.50
C ARG A 45 -11.13 -5.92 -5.87
N LEU A 46 -11.33 -6.94 -5.03
CA LEU A 46 -11.07 -8.32 -5.43
C LEU A 46 -12.23 -8.84 -6.28
N LEU A 47 -11.90 -9.57 -7.35
CA LEU A 47 -12.88 -10.12 -8.29
C LEU A 47 -13.18 -11.60 -7.99
N GLU A 48 -12.15 -12.43 -7.80
CA GLU A 48 -12.31 -13.90 -7.71
C GLU A 48 -11.48 -14.55 -6.58
N SER A 49 -11.12 -13.80 -5.52
CA SER A 49 -10.33 -14.33 -4.40
C SER A 49 -10.70 -13.69 -3.06
N GLU A 50 -10.46 -14.42 -1.96
CA GLU A 50 -10.58 -13.88 -0.59
C GLU A 50 -9.36 -13.02 -0.20
N GLU A 51 -8.17 -13.40 -0.68
CA GLU A 51 -6.92 -12.66 -0.51
C GLU A 51 -6.15 -12.62 -1.84
N SER A 52 -5.35 -11.58 -2.05
CA SER A 52 -4.48 -11.45 -3.23
C SER A 52 -3.28 -10.58 -2.93
N GLU A 53 -2.10 -11.02 -3.37
CA GLU A 53 -0.88 -10.23 -3.30
C GLU A 53 -0.73 -9.35 -4.54
N LEU A 54 -0.54 -8.05 -4.33
CA LEU A 54 -0.32 -7.08 -5.40
C LEU A 54 1.12 -6.56 -5.33
N LYS A 55 1.91 -6.80 -6.39
CA LYS A 55 3.24 -6.21 -6.52
C LYS A 55 3.17 -4.93 -7.33
N VAL A 56 3.43 -3.79 -6.69
CA VAL A 56 3.45 -2.47 -7.33
C VAL A 56 4.90 -2.03 -7.51
N SER A 57 5.25 -1.59 -8.71
CA SER A 57 6.56 -1.00 -9.02
C SER A 57 6.38 0.35 -9.69
N ARG A 58 6.95 1.41 -9.10
CA ARG A 58 6.99 2.75 -9.72
C ARG A 58 8.22 2.85 -10.62
N ASN A 59 8.02 2.94 -11.92
CA ASN A 59 9.08 3.32 -12.86
C ASN A 59 9.16 4.85 -12.90
N LEU A 60 10.17 5.43 -12.23
CA LEU A 60 10.49 6.86 -12.34
C LEU A 60 11.12 7.11 -13.72
N LYS A 61 10.28 7.34 -14.74
CA LYS A 61 10.73 8.06 -15.94
C LYS A 61 10.90 9.52 -15.52
N GLY A 62 12.10 9.87 -15.08
CA GLY A 62 12.48 11.25 -14.79
C GLY A 62 12.32 12.12 -16.04
N SER A 63 11.72 13.30 -15.86
CA SER A 63 11.90 14.46 -16.72
C SER A 63 12.87 15.41 -16.04
#